data_AF-A0A2V2WD77-F1
#
_entry.id   AF-A0A2V2WD77-F1
#
_cell.length_a   1.000
_cell.length_b   1.000
_cell.length_c   1.000
_cell.angle_alpha   90.00
_cell.angle_beta   90.00
_cell.angle_gamma   90.00
#
_symmetry.space_group_name_H-M   'P 1'
#
loop_
_entity.id
_entity.type
_entity.pdbx_description
1 polymer ?
#
loop_
_entity_poly.entity_id
_entity_poly.type
_entity_poly.pdbx_seq_one_letter_code
_entity_poly.pdbx_strand_id
1 'polypeptide(L)'
;MTSTNNSGSNNTPSEEAIVQRYQQLRQECLSLVSRISELENELHEHKLVAEALRPLNGDRRCHRLVGGALIERTVAEILPELDDNVKGIQEALEQLNKILAEKQAVMEDYARKHGVTVAQQHGQNPGGDTNAESAKKPGAAEQSGVLV
;
A
#
# COMPACT_ATOMS: atom_id res chain seq x y z
N MET A 1 -16.48 -49.68 39.74
CA MET A 1 -17.20 -49.37 38.49
C MET A 1 -17.78 -47.97 38.62
N THR A 2 -17.14 -46.96 38.04
CA THR A 2 -17.72 -45.63 37.86
C THR A 2 -17.36 -45.16 36.47
N SER A 3 -18.24 -45.51 35.53
CA SER A 3 -18.32 -44.86 34.22
C SER A 3 -19.19 -43.63 34.38
N THR A 4 -18.72 -42.45 33.96
CA THR A 4 -19.59 -41.51 33.22
C THR A 4 -18.73 -40.69 32.27
N ASN A 5 -19.25 -40.61 31.06
CA ASN A 5 -18.70 -40.13 29.81
C ASN A 5 -19.31 -38.74 29.51
N ASN A 6 -18.65 -37.98 28.62
CA ASN A 6 -19.26 -37.28 27.48
C ASN A 6 -19.18 -35.72 27.38
N SER A 7 -18.52 -35.33 26.28
CA SER A 7 -18.87 -34.30 25.27
C SER A 7 -18.73 -32.80 25.52
N GLY A 8 -17.98 -32.18 24.58
CA GLY A 8 -18.16 -30.78 24.18
C GLY A 8 -16.88 -29.99 23.91
N SER A 9 -16.03 -30.43 22.97
CA SER A 9 -14.94 -29.57 22.47
C SER A 9 -15.53 -28.46 21.61
N ASN A 10 -16.01 -27.39 22.25
CA ASN A 10 -16.25 -26.12 21.58
C ASN A 10 -14.88 -25.48 21.36
N ASN A 11 -14.35 -25.66 20.15
CA ASN A 11 -13.10 -25.07 19.67
C ASN A 11 -13.33 -23.57 19.37
N THR A 12 -13.80 -22.79 20.35
CA THR A 12 -13.87 -21.34 20.24
C THR A 12 -12.45 -20.79 20.44
N PRO A 13 -11.83 -20.17 19.41
CA PRO A 13 -10.51 -19.56 19.58
C PRO A 13 -10.56 -18.52 20.71
N SER A 14 -9.45 -18.37 21.44
CA SER A 14 -9.36 -17.36 22.50
C SER A 14 -9.57 -15.96 21.94
N GLU A 15 -10.06 -15.04 22.76
CA GLU A 15 -10.25 -13.63 22.37
C GLU A 15 -8.95 -13.02 21.82
N GLU A 16 -7.81 -13.35 22.41
CA GLU A 16 -6.49 -12.96 21.92
C GLU A 16 -6.20 -13.50 20.51
N ALA A 17 -6.48 -14.79 20.25
CA ALA A 17 -6.29 -15.39 18.94
C ALA A 17 -7.22 -14.75 17.89
N ILE A 18 -8.42 -14.35 18.31
CA ILE A 18 -9.37 -13.65 17.45
C ILE A 18 -8.80 -12.30 17.01
N VAL A 19 -8.34 -11.49 17.96
CA VAL A 19 -7.77 -10.16 17.69
C VAL A 19 -6.50 -10.27 16.84
N GLN A 20 -5.60 -11.21 17.16
CA GLN A 20 -4.38 -11.43 16.38
C GLN A 20 -4.68 -11.79 14.92
N ARG A 21 -5.65 -12.67 14.68
CA ARG A 21 -6.04 -13.04 13.31
C ARG A 21 -6.64 -11.86 12.55
N TYR A 22 -7.45 -11.03 13.20
CA TYR A 22 -7.98 -9.81 12.58
C TYR A 22 -6.86 -8.82 12.21
N GLN A 23 -5.90 -8.61 13.12
CA GLN A 23 -4.73 -7.76 12.86
C GLN A 23 -3.89 -8.30 11.69
N GLN A 24 -3.70 -9.62 11.61
CA GLN A 24 -3.02 -10.24 10.47
C GLN A 24 -3.74 -9.95 9.15
N LEU A 25 -5.06 -10.17 9.08
CA LEU A 25 -5.85 -9.90 7.88
C LEU A 25 -5.76 -8.42 7.46
N ARG A 26 -5.79 -7.50 8.43
CA ARG A 26 -5.60 -6.08 8.18
C ARG A 26 -4.21 -5.77 7.63
N GLN A 27 -3.15 -6.36 8.19
CA GLN A 27 -1.78 -6.16 7.73
C GLN A 27 -1.59 -6.69 6.29
N GLU A 28 -2.21 -7.83 5.95
CA GLU A 28 -2.25 -8.35 4.58
C GLU A 28 -2.91 -7.35 3.62
N CYS A 29 -4.06 -6.78 4.00
CA CYS A 29 -4.74 -5.76 3.18
C CYS A 29 -3.87 -4.51 2.99
N LEU A 30 -3.21 -4.02 4.03
CA LEU A 30 -2.30 -2.86 3.94
C LEU A 30 -1.11 -3.15 3.02
N SER A 31 -0.55 -4.35 3.07
CA SER A 31 0.53 -4.77 2.17
C SER A 31 0.08 -4.77 0.70
N LEU A 32 -1.16 -5.25 0.43
CA LEU A 32 -1.72 -5.24 -0.92
C LEU A 32 -1.96 -3.81 -1.42
N VAL A 33 -2.47 -2.91 -0.57
CA VAL A 33 -2.67 -1.50 -0.92
C VAL A 33 -1.34 -0.83 -1.27
N SER A 34 -0.29 -1.03 -0.47
CA SER A 34 1.04 -0.51 -0.78
C SER A 34 1.53 -0.99 -2.15
N ARG A 35 1.38 -2.30 -2.42
CA ARG A 35 1.83 -2.87 -3.69
C ARG A 35 1.02 -2.37 -4.89
N ILE A 36 -0.27 -2.13 -4.71
CA ILE A 36 -1.12 -1.52 -5.75
C ILE A 36 -0.65 -0.10 -6.04
N SER A 37 -0.44 0.74 -5.02
CA SER A 37 0.07 2.11 -5.22
C SER A 37 1.42 2.15 -5.93
N GLU A 38 2.33 1.24 -5.61
CA GLU A 38 3.62 1.11 -6.30
C GLU A 38 3.42 0.82 -7.80
N LEU A 39 2.60 -0.19 -8.13
CA LEU A 39 2.35 -0.58 -9.52
C LEU A 39 1.55 0.48 -10.30
N GLU A 40 0.67 1.24 -9.64
CA GLU A 40 -0.03 2.37 -10.26
C GLU A 40 0.94 3.48 -10.68
N ASN A 41 1.95 3.76 -9.84
CA ASN A 41 3.00 4.72 -10.16
C ASN A 41 3.88 4.21 -11.31
N GLU A 42 4.34 2.95 -11.25
CA GLU A 42 5.11 2.33 -12.34
C GLU A 42 4.32 2.38 -13.67
N LEU A 43 3.03 2.03 -13.64
CA LEU A 43 2.15 2.10 -14.80
C LEU A 43 2.09 3.52 -15.38
N HIS A 44 1.95 4.53 -14.53
CA HIS A 44 1.88 5.92 -14.94
C HIS A 44 3.18 6.37 -15.60
N GLU A 45 4.32 6.06 -14.99
CA GLU A 45 5.65 6.40 -15.51
C GLU A 45 5.89 5.72 -16.88
N HIS A 46 5.60 4.43 -17.00
CA HIS A 46 5.75 3.71 -18.27
C HIS A 46 4.88 4.29 -19.38
N LYS A 47 3.63 4.67 -19.08
CA LYS A 47 2.74 5.35 -20.04
C LYS A 47 3.29 6.69 -20.48
N LEU A 48 3.76 7.51 -19.54
CA LEU A 48 4.33 8.82 -19.85
C LEU A 48 5.55 8.70 -20.78
N VAL A 49 6.42 7.72 -20.53
CA VAL A 49 7.58 7.45 -21.40
C VAL A 49 7.13 6.99 -22.79
N ALA A 50 6.17 6.06 -22.87
CA ALA A 50 5.66 5.59 -24.15
C ALA A 50 5.05 6.75 -24.97
N GLU A 51 4.22 7.59 -24.34
CA GLU A 51 3.62 8.78 -24.98
C GLU A 51 4.68 9.76 -25.50
N ALA A 52 5.75 9.99 -24.74
CA ALA A 52 6.85 10.83 -25.17
C ALA A 52 7.66 10.25 -26.35
N LEU A 53 7.75 8.92 -26.46
CA LEU A 53 8.51 8.24 -27.51
C LEU A 53 7.70 8.02 -28.80
N ARG A 54 6.38 7.85 -28.72
CA ARG A 54 5.51 7.63 -29.89
C ARG A 54 5.66 8.62 -31.06
N PRO A 55 5.83 9.94 -30.86
CA PRO A 55 5.98 10.88 -31.98
C PRO A 55 7.38 10.86 -32.60
N LEU A 56 8.33 10.11 -32.04
CA LEU A 56 9.71 10.07 -32.52
C LEU A 56 9.88 9.06 -33.65
N ASN A 57 10.90 9.27 -34.48
CA ASN A 57 11.28 8.30 -35.50
C ASN A 57 11.75 6.99 -34.84
N GLY A 58 11.25 5.86 -35.35
CA GLY A 58 11.61 4.51 -34.91
C GLY A 58 13.11 4.21 -34.92
N ASP A 59 13.86 4.75 -35.90
CA ASP A 59 15.30 4.55 -36.03
C ASP A 59 16.13 5.37 -35.03
N ARG A 60 15.49 6.25 -34.25
CA ARG A 60 16.19 7.05 -33.24
C ARG A 60 16.75 6.15 -32.15
N ARG A 61 18.02 6.36 -31.81
CA ARG A 61 18.70 5.62 -30.74
C ARG A 61 18.16 5.97 -29.37
N CYS A 62 17.90 4.94 -28.57
CA CYS A 62 17.50 4.95 -27.17
C CYS A 62 18.56 4.23 -26.34
N HIS A 63 18.76 4.66 -25.09
CA HIS A 63 19.72 4.03 -24.18
C HIS A 63 19.02 3.65 -22.89
N ARG A 64 19.13 2.39 -22.49
CA ARG A 64 18.62 1.89 -21.21
C ARG A 64 19.77 1.66 -20.24
N LEU A 65 19.66 2.18 -19.02
CA LEU A 65 20.60 1.90 -17.95
C LEU A 65 20.26 0.55 -17.29
N VAL A 66 21.20 -0.40 -17.31
CA VAL A 66 21.08 -1.70 -16.65
C VAL A 66 22.37 -1.98 -15.88
N GLY A 67 22.27 -2.11 -14.55
CA GLY A 67 23.43 -2.43 -13.71
C GLY A 67 24.61 -1.47 -13.83
N GLY A 68 24.36 -0.21 -14.20
CA GLY A 68 25.40 0.81 -14.42
C GLY A 68 25.93 0.91 -15.86
N ALA A 69 25.48 0.04 -16.78
CA ALA A 69 25.83 0.12 -18.20
C ALA A 69 24.67 0.65 -19.04
N LEU A 70 24.97 1.49 -20.04
CA LEU A 70 23.99 1.94 -21.04
C LEU A 70 23.93 0.94 -22.20
N ILE A 71 22.75 0.40 -22.45
CA ILE A 71 22.47 -0.49 -23.56
C ILE A 71 21.78 0.32 -24.66
N GLU A 72 22.40 0.37 -25.84
CA GLU A 72 21.85 1.02 -27.03
C GLU A 72 20.74 0.15 -27.64
N ARG A 73 19.62 0.79 -27.98
CA ARG A 73 18.45 0.25 -28.67
C ARG A 73 17.85 1.32 -29.58
N THR A 74 16.78 1.01 -30.28
CA THR A 74 16.01 1.98 -31.07
C THR A 74 14.62 2.23 -30.49
N VAL A 75 13.98 3.35 -30.86
CA VAL A 75 12.58 3.62 -30.50
C VAL A 75 11.66 2.49 -30.97
N ALA A 76 11.91 1.94 -32.16
CA ALA A 76 11.15 0.83 -32.72
C ALA A 76 11.22 -0.46 -31.89
N GLU A 77 12.33 -0.69 -31.18
CA GLU A 77 12.50 -1.85 -30.28
C GLU A 77 11.93 -1.57 -28.87
N ILE A 78 12.05 -0.33 -28.40
CA ILE A 78 11.65 0.06 -27.03
C ILE A 78 10.14 0.26 -26.89
N LEU A 79 9.47 0.82 -27.88
CA LEU A 79 8.03 1.08 -27.81
C LEU A 79 7.20 -0.20 -27.56
N PRO A 80 7.43 -1.32 -28.28
CA PRO A 80 6.73 -2.58 -28.00
C PRO A 80 7.01 -3.11 -26.59
N GLU A 81 8.26 -3.01 -26.11
CA GLU A 81 8.63 -3.43 -24.75
C GLU A 81 7.90 -2.61 -23.68
N LEU A 82 7.76 -1.29 -23.89
CA LEU A 82 6.97 -0.43 -23.00
C LEU A 82 5.48 -0.79 -23.03
N ASP A 83 4.91 -1.03 -24.21
CA ASP A 83 3.50 -1.41 -24.36
C ASP A 83 3.20 -2.76 -23.69
N ASP A 84 4.07 -3.75 -23.84
CA ASP A 84 3.96 -5.05 -23.18
C ASP A 84 4.06 -4.93 -21.64
N ASN A 85 5.00 -4.11 -21.14
CA ASN A 85 5.14 -3.85 -19.71
C ASN A 85 3.90 -3.13 -19.14
N VAL A 86 3.38 -2.12 -19.84
CA VAL A 86 2.14 -1.42 -19.45
C VAL A 86 0.99 -2.42 -19.33
N LYS A 87 0.82 -3.32 -20.30
CA LYS A 87 -0.21 -4.35 -20.27
C LYS A 87 -0.01 -5.32 -19.10
N GLY A 88 1.21 -5.80 -18.89
CA GLY A 88 1.52 -6.71 -17.77
C GLY A 88 1.24 -6.10 -16.40
N ILE A 89 1.58 -4.81 -16.21
CA ILE A 89 1.30 -4.09 -14.97
C ILE A 89 -0.22 -3.91 -14.78
N GLN A 90 -0.97 -3.61 -15.84
CA GLN A 90 -2.44 -3.51 -15.76
C GLN A 90 -3.08 -4.83 -15.35
N GLU A 91 -2.68 -5.95 -15.94
CA GLU A 91 -3.17 -7.28 -15.58
C GLU A 91 -2.85 -7.63 -14.12
N ALA A 92 -1.64 -7.28 -13.65
CA ALA A 92 -1.24 -7.48 -12.25
C ALA A 92 -2.07 -6.61 -11.29
N LEU A 93 -2.33 -5.35 -11.65
CA LEU A 93 -3.18 -4.45 -10.86
C LEU A 93 -4.62 -4.98 -10.75
N GLU A 94 -5.20 -5.48 -11.84
CA GLU A 94 -6.54 -6.08 -11.80
C GLU A 94 -6.60 -7.29 -10.85
N GLN A 95 -5.58 -8.16 -10.92
CA GLN A 95 -5.49 -9.32 -10.02
C GLN A 95 -5.32 -8.91 -8.56
N LEU A 96 -4.45 -7.95 -8.26
CA LEU A 96 -4.21 -7.47 -6.89
C LEU A 96 -5.44 -6.77 -6.31
N ASN A 97 -6.15 -5.97 -7.10
CA ASN A 97 -7.41 -5.35 -6.68
C ASN A 97 -8.48 -6.40 -6.34
N LYS A 98 -8.58 -7.46 -7.15
CA LYS A 98 -9.49 -8.59 -6.86
C LYS A 98 -9.12 -9.28 -5.55
N ILE A 99 -7.83 -9.59 -5.36
CA ILE A 99 -7.34 -10.23 -4.13
C ILE A 99 -7.60 -9.33 -2.92
N LEU A 100 -7.37 -8.02 -3.04
CA LEU A 100 -7.64 -7.05 -1.99
C LEU A 100 -9.13 -7.05 -1.61
N ALA A 101 -10.03 -6.99 -2.60
CA ALA A 101 -11.47 -7.00 -2.35
C ALA A 101 -11.94 -8.30 -1.66
N GLU A 102 -11.43 -9.46 -2.11
CA GLU A 102 -11.71 -10.75 -1.47
C GLU A 102 -11.21 -10.78 -0.01
N LYS A 103 -10.01 -10.27 0.25
CA LYS A 103 -9.44 -10.20 1.60
C LYS A 103 -10.18 -9.24 2.51
N GLN A 104 -10.61 -8.09 1.99
CA GLN A 104 -11.44 -7.13 2.73
C GLN A 104 -12.78 -7.75 3.11
N ALA A 105 -13.45 -8.45 2.19
CA ALA A 105 -14.69 -9.16 2.50
C ALA A 105 -14.49 -10.23 3.58
N VAL A 106 -13.40 -11.01 3.50
CA VAL A 106 -13.06 -11.99 4.54
C VAL A 106 -12.80 -11.32 5.90
N MET A 107 -12.10 -10.18 5.91
CA MET A 107 -11.82 -9.41 7.12
C MET A 107 -13.09 -8.85 7.75
N GLU A 108 -14.01 -8.31 6.96
CA GLU A 108 -15.30 -7.80 7.41
C GLU A 108 -16.20 -8.91 7.97
N ASP A 109 -16.26 -10.05 7.28
CA ASP A 109 -17.00 -11.22 7.76
C ASP A 109 -16.41 -11.77 9.06
N TYR A 110 -15.08 -11.76 9.19
CA TYR A 110 -14.39 -12.15 10.41
C TYR A 110 -14.72 -11.21 11.57
N ALA A 111 -14.68 -9.89 11.34
CA ALA A 111 -15.06 -8.89 12.34
C ALA A 111 -16.52 -9.06 12.79
N ARG A 112 -17.44 -9.29 11.83
CA ARG A 112 -18.87 -9.50 12.11
C ARG A 112 -19.12 -10.77 12.92
N LYS A 113 -18.46 -11.87 12.60
CA LYS A 113 -18.62 -13.16 13.30
C LYS A 113 -18.10 -13.14 14.74
N HIS A 114 -17.06 -12.36 14.99
CA HIS A 114 -16.37 -12.36 16.28
C HIS A 114 -16.55 -11.08 17.09
N GLY A 115 -17.36 -10.12 16.62
CA GLY A 115 -17.61 -8.86 17.34
C GLY A 115 -16.35 -8.00 17.52
N VAL A 116 -15.33 -8.19 16.67
CA VAL A 116 -14.07 -7.43 16.75
C VAL A 116 -14.39 -6.00 16.38
N THR A 117 -14.57 -5.16 17.41
CA THR A 117 -14.84 -3.75 17.21
C THR A 117 -13.51 -3.08 16.89
N VAL A 118 -13.45 -2.35 15.78
CA VAL A 118 -12.29 -1.56 15.32
C VAL A 118 -11.93 -0.41 16.28
N ALA A 119 -12.53 -0.37 17.48
CA ALA A 119 -12.40 0.68 18.48
C ALA A 119 -11.10 0.65 19.30
N GLN A 120 -10.25 -0.39 19.20
CA GLN A 120 -9.02 -0.47 19.99
C GLN A 120 -7.82 0.26 19.36
N GLN A 121 -8.08 1.37 18.66
CA GLN A 121 -7.05 2.31 18.18
C GLN A 121 -7.47 3.77 18.42
N HIS A 122 -7.72 4.13 19.68
CA HIS A 122 -7.50 5.51 20.13
C HIS A 122 -7.00 5.61 21.59
N GLY A 123 -6.30 4.59 22.06
CA GLY A 123 -5.84 4.46 23.44
C GLY A 123 -4.32 4.49 23.60
N GLN A 124 -3.64 5.49 23.06
CA GLN A 124 -2.33 5.95 23.55
C GLN A 124 -2.08 7.39 23.07
N ASN A 125 -2.86 8.28 23.65
CA ASN A 125 -2.51 9.69 23.78
C ASN A 125 -1.54 9.77 24.98
N PRO A 126 -0.27 10.18 24.83
CA PRO A 126 0.51 10.56 25.99
C PRO A 126 -0.03 11.92 26.45
N GLY A 127 -0.85 11.92 27.51
CA GLY A 127 -1.10 13.11 28.32
C GLY A 127 0.22 13.63 28.91
N GLY A 128 0.32 14.85 29.41
CA GLY A 128 -0.65 15.90 29.67
C GLY A 128 0.09 17.02 30.42
N ASP A 129 -0.38 18.25 30.23
CA ASP A 129 -0.26 19.43 31.09
C ASP A 129 1.02 19.70 31.89
N THR A 130 1.68 20.82 31.61
CA THR A 130 1.58 22.06 32.42
C THR A 130 2.69 23.04 31.98
N ASN A 131 2.30 24.24 31.55
CA ASN A 131 2.56 25.49 32.29
C ASN A 131 2.38 26.70 31.36
N ALA A 132 1.35 27.50 31.65
CA ALA A 132 1.20 28.83 31.14
C ALA A 132 1.96 29.79 32.05
N GLU A 133 2.99 30.49 31.54
CA GLU A 133 3.41 31.77 32.13
C GLU A 133 3.95 32.69 31.02
N SER A 134 3.15 33.73 30.79
CA SER A 134 3.36 35.00 30.10
C SER A 134 4.80 35.54 29.96
N ALA A 135 5.14 36.10 28.78
CA ALA A 135 5.68 37.48 28.66
C ALA A 135 5.98 37.94 27.21
N LYS A 136 5.25 38.98 26.78
CA LYS A 136 5.74 40.21 26.10
C LYS A 136 6.09 40.20 24.58
N LYS A 137 5.22 40.85 23.79
CA LYS A 137 5.40 41.47 22.44
C LYS A 137 6.49 42.58 22.43
N PRO A 138 6.85 43.23 21.29
CA PRO A 138 6.80 42.86 19.85
C PRO A 138 8.15 43.13 19.11
N GLY A 139 8.32 42.70 17.84
CA GLY A 139 9.45 43.12 17.00
C GLY A 139 9.33 42.66 15.54
N ALA A 140 9.65 43.55 14.61
CA ALA A 140 9.35 43.51 13.17
C ALA A 140 10.39 42.76 12.29
N ALA A 141 10.11 42.77 10.97
CA ALA A 141 10.88 42.30 9.80
C ALA A 141 10.68 40.81 9.43
N GLU A 142 9.94 40.49 8.37
CA GLU A 142 10.34 40.55 6.94
C GLU A 142 11.43 39.52 6.60
N GLN A 143 11.04 38.37 6.04
CA GLN A 143 11.57 37.84 4.77
C GLN A 143 10.96 36.46 4.45
N SER A 144 10.20 36.44 3.37
CA SER A 144 9.76 35.25 2.66
C SER A 144 10.99 34.61 1.98
N GLY A 145 11.28 33.35 2.28
CA GLY A 145 12.39 32.59 1.68
C GLY A 145 11.93 31.21 1.23
N VAL A 146 12.30 30.88 0.00
CA VAL A 146 11.80 29.82 -0.90
C VAL A 146 12.26 28.40 -0.52
N LEU A 147 11.42 27.39 -0.83
CA LEU A 147 11.75 25.96 -0.79
C LEU A 147 12.77 25.57 -1.88
N VAL A 148 13.75 24.74 -1.50
CA VAL A 148 14.49 23.83 -2.39
C VAL A 148 14.06 22.40 -2.06
#